data_AF-A0AAE1PUG3-F1
#
_entry.id   AF-A0AAE1PUG3-F1
#
_cell.length_a   1.000
_cell.length_b   1.000
_cell.length_c   1.000
_cell.angle_alpha   90.00
_cell.angle_beta   90.00
_cell.angle_gamma   90.00
#
_symmetry.space_group_name_H-M   'P 1'
#
loop_
_entity.id
_entity.type
_entity.pdbx_description
1 polymer ?
#
loop_
_entity_poly.entity_id
_entity_poly.type
_entity_poly.pdbx_seq_one_letter_code
_entity_poly.pdbx_strand_id
1 'polypeptide(L)'
;MESQGGHYKGHFPMGLIGGLKPVPSEFKYTRFFKRDVETPNEVKVCVHEGHLSEEDLCPPDPAPHLAWVTHLRHYMAPGVKRIPVRYGKVRGTLFLPQDMEHCNQSSPRRSQRSSTKT
;
A
#
# COMPACT_ATOMS: atom_id res chain seq x y z
N MET A 1 -7.55 25.07 -5.59
CA MET A 1 -8.77 24.80 -4.81
C MET A 1 -8.36 23.99 -3.59
N GLU A 2 -8.93 24.26 -2.43
CA GLU A 2 -8.54 23.63 -1.17
C GLU A 2 -9.77 23.11 -0.41
N SER A 3 -9.58 22.16 0.51
CA SER A 3 -10.67 21.63 1.32
C SER A 3 -11.18 22.68 2.30
N GLN A 4 -12.51 22.85 2.36
CA GLN A 4 -13.17 23.83 3.22
C GLN A 4 -13.51 23.28 4.62
N GLY A 5 -13.54 21.95 4.80
CA GLY A 5 -13.92 21.33 6.07
C GLY A 5 -14.09 19.81 6.00
N GLY A 6 -14.54 19.21 7.11
CA GLY A 6 -14.67 17.77 7.29
C GLY A 6 -13.45 17.15 7.97
N HIS A 7 -13.03 15.96 7.53
CA HIS A 7 -11.89 15.23 8.12
C HIS A 7 -10.54 15.91 7.91
N TYR A 8 -10.43 16.84 6.95
CA TYR A 8 -9.25 17.67 6.73
C TYR A 8 -9.63 19.02 6.12
N LYS A 9 -8.80 20.04 6.31
CA LYS A 9 -8.99 21.40 5.76
C LYS A 9 -7.69 21.89 5.12
N GLY A 10 -7.80 22.73 4.08
CA GLY A 10 -6.67 23.32 3.37
C GLY A 10 -6.09 22.42 2.27
N HIS A 11 -4.84 22.70 1.88
CA HIS A 11 -4.16 22.01 0.79
C HIS A 11 -3.45 20.73 1.25
N PHE A 12 -4.17 19.61 1.19
CA PHE A 12 -3.60 18.29 1.47
C PHE A 12 -4.08 17.26 0.43
N PRO A 13 -3.33 17.04 -0.67
CA PRO A 13 -3.75 16.14 -1.76
C PRO A 13 -4.07 14.71 -1.31
N MET A 14 -3.39 14.23 -0.27
CA MET A 14 -3.62 12.89 0.31
C MET A 14 -4.64 12.88 1.45
N GLY A 15 -5.35 13.99 1.70
CA GLY A 15 -6.25 14.16 2.85
C GLY A 15 -7.35 13.11 2.95
N LEU A 16 -7.91 12.69 1.81
CA LEU A 16 -8.95 11.66 1.77
C LEU A 16 -8.46 10.28 2.26
N ILE A 17 -7.19 9.95 2.03
CA ILE A 17 -6.62 8.64 2.41
C ILE A 17 -5.90 8.73 3.75
N GLY A 18 -5.11 9.79 3.96
CA GLY A 18 -4.34 10.01 5.19
C GLY A 18 -5.21 10.37 6.40
N GLY A 19 -6.39 10.92 6.17
CA GLY A 19 -7.37 11.28 7.20
C GLY A 19 -8.43 10.20 7.49
N LEU A 20 -8.34 9.01 6.89
CA LEU A 20 -9.30 7.93 7.13
C LEU A 20 -9.32 7.52 8.60
N LYS A 21 -10.53 7.34 9.13
CA LYS A 21 -10.78 6.82 10.48
C LYS A 21 -11.53 5.50 10.37
N PRO A 22 -11.32 4.57 11.33
CA PRO A 22 -12.15 3.38 11.43
C PRO A 22 -13.61 3.77 11.63
N VAL A 23 -14.52 2.91 11.16
CA VAL A 23 -15.96 3.11 11.36
C VAL A 23 -16.25 3.25 12.87
N PRO A 24 -16.89 4.35 13.32
CA PRO A 24 -17.03 4.66 14.74
C PRO A 24 -17.76 3.60 15.56
N SER A 25 -18.73 2.90 14.96
CA SER A 25 -19.59 1.92 15.63
C SER A 25 -19.00 0.50 15.66
N GLU A 26 -18.28 0.10 14.61
CA GLU A 26 -17.90 -1.30 14.40
C GLU A 26 -16.47 -1.61 14.86
N PHE A 27 -15.53 -0.67 14.74
CA PHE A 27 -14.09 -0.93 14.88
C PHE A 27 -13.42 -0.11 15.98
N LYS A 28 -14.10 0.06 17.13
CA LYS A 28 -13.52 0.70 18.30
C LYS A 28 -12.25 -0.08 18.71
N TYR A 29 -11.10 0.61 18.75
CA TYR A 29 -9.77 0.06 19.09
C TYR A 29 -9.05 -0.75 17.99
N THR A 30 -9.54 -0.80 16.76
CA THR A 30 -8.81 -1.47 15.67
C THR A 30 -7.91 -0.50 14.92
N ARG A 31 -6.68 -0.93 14.63
CA ARG A 31 -5.76 -0.21 13.75
C ARG A 31 -5.86 -0.76 12.34
N PHE A 32 -5.82 0.12 11.35
CA PHE A 32 -5.69 -0.29 9.95
C PHE A 32 -4.44 -1.17 9.76
N PHE A 33 -4.63 -2.41 9.34
CA PHE A 33 -3.55 -3.37 9.13
C PHE A 33 -3.85 -4.25 7.92
N LYS A 34 -2.91 -4.31 6.98
CA LYS A 34 -2.98 -5.16 5.79
C LYS A 34 -2.11 -6.39 6.01
N ARG A 35 -2.75 -7.56 6.15
CA ARG A 35 -2.08 -8.86 6.35
C ARG A 35 -1.46 -9.39 5.08
N ASP A 36 -2.28 -9.46 4.04
CA ASP A 36 -1.87 -9.93 2.74
C ASP A 36 -1.49 -8.74 1.86
N VAL A 37 -0.23 -8.69 1.44
CA VAL A 37 0.33 -7.60 0.64
C VAL A 37 0.21 -7.84 -0.87
N GLU A 38 -0.15 -9.06 -1.27
CA GLU A 38 -0.32 -9.42 -2.70
C GLU A 38 -1.66 -8.85 -3.22
N THR A 39 -2.67 -8.77 -2.37
CA THR A 39 -3.94 -8.12 -2.69
C THR A 39 -3.87 -6.61 -2.50
N PRO A 40 -4.34 -5.79 -3.46
CA PRO A 40 -4.49 -4.36 -3.24
C PRO A 40 -5.57 -4.08 -2.19
N ASN A 41 -5.59 -2.87 -1.66
CA ASN A 41 -6.76 -2.35 -0.94
C ASN A 41 -7.59 -1.48 -1.88
N GLU A 42 -8.90 -1.67 -1.84
CA GLU A 42 -9.86 -0.90 -2.62
C GLU A 42 -10.29 0.33 -1.82
N VAL A 43 -10.13 1.51 -2.41
CA VAL A 43 -10.61 2.76 -1.86
C VAL A 43 -11.68 3.30 -2.78
N LYS A 44 -12.95 3.26 -2.34
CA LYS A 44 -14.06 3.85 -3.07
C LYS A 44 -14.10 5.35 -2.78
N VAL A 45 -14.00 6.16 -3.83
CA VAL A 45 -14.12 7.61 -3.76
C VAL A 45 -15.47 7.98 -4.34
N CYS A 46 -16.29 8.66 -3.54
CA CYS A 46 -17.64 9.08 -3.91
C CYS A 46 -17.72 10.61 -3.93
N VAL A 47 -18.49 11.15 -4.87
CA VAL A 47 -18.84 12.57 -4.94
C VAL A 47 -20.32 12.69 -4.59
N HIS A 48 -20.62 13.52 -3.60
CA HIS A 48 -21.98 13.81 -3.16
C HIS A 48 -22.36 15.25 -3.49
N GLU A 49 -23.65 15.50 -3.62
CA GLU A 49 -24.18 16.83 -3.85
C GLU A 49 -24.28 17.59 -2.52
N GLY A 50 -23.81 18.85 -2.51
CA GLY A 50 -23.87 19.71 -1.32
C GLY A 50 -22.87 19.36 -0.21
N HIS A 51 -23.13 19.89 0.99
CA HIS A 51 -22.34 19.64 2.20
C HIS A 51 -23.13 18.73 3.12
N LEU A 52 -22.72 17.46 3.18
CA LEU A 52 -23.38 16.43 3.97
C LEU A 52 -22.73 16.30 5.35
N SER A 53 -23.52 15.95 6.34
CA SER A 53 -23.04 15.55 7.67
C SER A 53 -22.56 14.09 7.67
N GLU A 54 -21.92 13.64 8.75
CA GLU A 54 -21.42 12.26 8.86
C GLU A 54 -22.57 11.23 8.89
N GLU A 55 -23.74 11.63 9.42
CA GLU A 55 -24.97 10.83 9.44
C GLU A 55 -25.60 10.68 8.05
N ASP A 56 -25.53 11.72 7.21
CA ASP A 56 -25.99 11.67 5.81
C ASP A 56 -25.07 10.80 4.91
N LEU A 57 -23.79 10.66 5.28
CA LEU A 57 -22.78 9.91 4.53
C LEU A 57 -22.75 8.41 4.89
N CYS A 58 -23.28 8.04 6.06
CA CYS A 58 -23.45 6.66 6.50
C CYS A 58 -24.92 6.32 6.80
N PRO A 59 -25.87 6.50 5.86
CA PRO A 59 -27.25 6.11 6.12
C PRO A 59 -27.38 4.57 6.14
N PRO A 60 -28.46 4.04 6.71
CA PRO A 60 -28.77 2.61 6.66
C PRO A 60 -28.93 2.09 5.22
N ASP A 61 -29.32 2.97 4.28
CA ASP A 61 -29.35 2.73 2.84
C ASP A 61 -28.29 3.60 2.13
N PRO A 62 -27.74 3.17 0.98
CA PRO A 62 -26.70 3.94 0.30
C PRO A 62 -27.24 5.30 -0.19
N ALA A 63 -26.67 6.40 0.34
CA ALA A 63 -26.97 7.74 -0.16
C ALA A 63 -26.63 7.84 -1.66
N PRO A 64 -27.45 8.52 -2.49
CA PRO A 64 -27.15 8.72 -3.89
C PRO A 64 -25.87 9.56 -4.03
N HIS A 65 -24.82 8.98 -4.62
CA HIS A 65 -23.63 9.70 -5.06
C HIS A 65 -23.80 10.18 -6.51
N LEU A 66 -23.31 11.37 -6.83
CA LEU A 66 -23.29 11.92 -8.19
C LEU A 66 -22.36 11.12 -9.10
N ALA A 67 -21.22 10.70 -8.55
CA ALA A 67 -20.23 9.89 -9.23
C ALA A 67 -19.41 9.10 -8.22
N TRP A 68 -18.78 8.02 -8.67
CA TRP A 68 -17.89 7.22 -7.85
C TRP A 68 -16.81 6.56 -8.70
N VAL A 69 -15.68 6.25 -8.07
CA VAL A 69 -14.59 5.47 -8.67
C VAL A 69 -13.92 4.62 -7.60
N THR A 70 -13.46 3.44 -7.98
CA THR A 70 -12.64 2.59 -7.11
C THR A 70 -11.17 2.76 -7.45
N HIS A 71 -10.36 3.13 -6.46
CA HIS A 71 -8.92 3.25 -6.58
C HIS A 71 -8.21 2.08 -5.89
N LEU A 72 -7.41 1.32 -6.64
CA LEU A 72 -6.64 0.20 -6.13
C LEU A 72 -5.29 0.67 -5.60
N ARG A 73 -5.03 0.41 -4.32
CA ARG A 73 -3.74 0.72 -3.69
C ARG A 73 -2.94 -0.57 -3.48
N HIS A 74 -1.92 -0.74 -4.30
CA HIS A 74 -1.01 -1.88 -4.23
C HIS A 74 0.03 -1.70 -3.12
N TYR A 75 0.30 -2.78 -2.38
CA TYR A 75 1.35 -2.83 -1.35
C TYR A 75 2.67 -3.39 -1.88
N MET A 76 2.61 -4.18 -2.96
CA MET A 76 3.76 -4.66 -3.70
C MET A 76 3.90 -3.86 -4.99
N ALA A 77 5.11 -3.36 -5.25
CA ALA A 77 5.41 -2.76 -6.54
C ALA A 77 5.36 -3.83 -7.63
N PRO A 78 5.04 -3.46 -8.88
CA PRO A 78 5.05 -4.38 -10.01
C PRO A 78 6.39 -5.11 -10.12
N GLY A 79 6.35 -6.42 -10.35
CA GLY A 79 7.55 -7.25 -10.52
C GLY A 79 8.31 -7.62 -9.25
N VAL A 80 7.93 -7.10 -8.07
CA VAL A 80 8.54 -7.50 -6.80
C VAL A 80 8.14 -8.94 -6.47
N LYS A 81 9.14 -9.80 -6.21
CA LYS A 81 8.92 -11.19 -5.81
C LYS A 81 8.90 -11.30 -4.29
N ARG A 82 7.85 -11.94 -3.76
CA ARG A 82 7.70 -12.25 -2.33
C ARG A 82 8.13 -13.70 -2.07
N ILE A 83 9.05 -13.91 -1.13
CA ILE A 83 9.60 -15.23 -0.81
C ILE A 83 9.52 -15.47 0.71
N PRO A 84 8.74 -16.44 1.20
CA PRO A 84 8.75 -16.81 2.61
C PRO A 84 10.09 -17.46 2.97
N VAL A 85 10.75 -16.97 4.02
CA VAL A 85 12.06 -17.46 4.46
C VAL A 85 11.90 -18.25 5.76
N ARG A 86 12.38 -19.50 5.74
CA ARG A 86 12.48 -20.37 6.91
C ARG A 86 13.87 -21.00 6.94
N TYR A 87 14.79 -20.35 7.64
CA TYR A 87 16.18 -20.81 7.73
C TYR A 87 16.64 -20.86 9.19
N GLY A 88 16.93 -22.05 9.71
CA GLY A 88 17.18 -22.26 11.15
C GLY A 88 16.05 -21.67 12.01
N LYS A 89 16.42 -20.76 12.92
CA LYS A 89 15.49 -20.01 13.80
C LYS A 89 14.85 -18.79 13.12
N VAL A 90 15.30 -18.40 11.92
CA VAL A 90 14.77 -17.24 11.20
C VAL A 90 13.42 -17.59 10.58
N ARG A 91 12.45 -16.70 10.79
CA ARG A 91 11.11 -16.71 10.20
C ARG A 91 10.81 -15.32 9.69
N GLY A 92 10.53 -15.19 8.39
CA GLY A 92 10.27 -13.90 7.78
C GLY A 92 9.81 -14.01 6.33
N THR A 93 9.72 -12.86 5.67
CA THR A 93 9.40 -12.76 4.25
C THR A 93 10.42 -11.83 3.59
N LEU A 94 11.05 -12.29 2.51
CA LEU A 94 11.97 -11.52 1.69
C LEU A 94 11.23 -10.97 0.47
N PHE A 95 11.48 -9.71 0.13
CA PHE A 95 10.97 -9.06 -1.08
C PHE A 95 12.14 -8.72 -1.98
N LEU A 96 12.10 -9.20 -3.23
CA LEU A 96 13.16 -8.97 -4.21
C LEU A 96 12.62 -8.07 -5.33
N PRO A 97 13.33 -6.99 -5.71
CA PRO A 97 12.96 -6.19 -6.88
C PRO A 97 13.14 -6.99 -8.18
N GLN A 98 12.46 -6.57 -9.23
CA GLN A 98 12.43 -7.25 -10.53
C GLN A 98 13.84 -7.36 -11.18
N ASP A 99 14.73 -6.39 -10.95
CA ASP A 99 15.99 -6.24 -11.70
C ASP A 99 17.22 -6.95 -11.11
N MET A 100 17.03 -7.93 -10.22
CA MET A 100 18.14 -8.74 -9.68
C MET A 100 18.81 -9.67 -10.71
N GLU A 101 18.39 -9.67 -11.98
CA GLU A 101 19.10 -10.31 -13.10
C GLU A 101 20.38 -9.52 -13.51
N HIS A 102 20.47 -8.21 -13.21
CA HIS A 102 21.59 -7.38 -13.68
C HIS A 102 22.83 -7.39 -12.77
N CYS A 103 22.76 -7.98 -11.57
CA CYS A 103 23.90 -8.03 -10.63
C CYS A 103 24.82 -9.27 -10.81
N ASN A 104 24.61 -10.06 -11.87
CA ASN A 104 25.45 -11.24 -12.16
C ASN A 104 26.48 -11.01 -13.28
N GLN A 105 26.58 -9.81 -13.86
CA GLN A 105 27.51 -9.55 -14.98
C GLN A 105 28.73 -8.67 -14.63
N SER A 106 28.88 -8.17 -13.39
CA SER A 106 30.03 -7.35 -13.02
C SER A 106 30.76 -7.86 -11.79
N SER A 107 31.50 -8.96 -11.95
CA SER A 107 32.76 -9.20 -11.24
C SER A 107 33.55 -10.29 -11.97
N PRO A 108 34.64 -9.97 -12.69
CA PRO A 108 35.48 -11.01 -13.25
C PRO A 108 36.08 -11.83 -12.11
N ARG A 109 35.92 -13.16 -12.17
CA ARG A 109 36.62 -14.10 -11.29
C ARG A 109 38.12 -13.80 -11.38
N ARG A 110 38.70 -13.29 -10.29
CA ARG A 110 40.16 -13.14 -10.16
C ARG A 110 40.79 -14.50 -10.44
N SER A 111 41.44 -14.64 -11.59
CA SER A 111 42.14 -15.87 -11.96
C SER A 111 43.13 -16.19 -10.84
N GLN A 112 42.99 -17.35 -10.21
CA GLN A 112 44.06 -17.87 -9.38
C GLN A 112 45.28 -18.04 -10.28
N ARG A 113 46.30 -17.19 -10.08
CA ARG A 113 47.62 -17.41 -10.67
C ARG A 113 48.16 -18.70 -10.06
N SER A 114 48.19 -19.75 -10.86
CA SER A 114 49.01 -20.93 -10.62
C SER A 114 50.47 -20.49 -10.55
N SER A 115 51.04 -20.43 -9.35
CA SER A 115 52.50 -20.39 -9.20
C SER A 115 52.99 -21.83 -9.18
N THR A 116 53.57 -22.26 -10.30
CA THR A 116 54.36 -23.48 -10.40
C THR A 116 55.84 -23.11 -10.34
N LYS A 117 56.62 -23.97 -9.65
CA LYS A 117 58.10 -24.11 -9.62
C LYS A 117 58.89 -22.98 -8.93
N THR A 118 59.96 -23.25 -8.16
CA THR A 118 60.90 -24.39 -8.09
C THR A 118 61.27 -24.66 -6.64
#